data_AF-B4W1Y3-F1
#
_entry.id   AF-B4W1Y3-F1
#
_cell.length_a   1.000
_cell.length_b   1.000
_cell.length_c   1.000
_cell.angle_alpha   90.00
_cell.angle_beta   90.00
_cell.angle_gamma   90.00
#
_symmetry.space_group_name_H-M   'P 1'
#
loop_
_entity.id
_entity.type
_entity.pdbx_description
1 polymer ?
#
loop_
_entity_poly.entity_id
_entity_poly.type
_entity_poly.pdbx_seq_one_letter_code
_entity_poly.pdbx_strand_id
1 'polypeptide(L)'
;MEAKYLADYLRNEAGQKQAVVFYNPNSPFTSSLRQEFETRFKEKGGTVVNVKEFNLSKKNFNVEKAITEVNQQAGETALVLLPDGQVTDSLFHAIDLVKVNNGDNWIVGSWSLYGPKSLAIADLKPFDKFVLFSPWLGLSSPNQEFIQNARDLWGGEVSARTALTYDAARAHRQALAMQDKPTRIGMKETLMASNFSAEGATGTIKFEPNGNRWNPPGLLVQVVPCSNRHYGLAFVPIESPYCR
;
A
#
# COMPACT_ATOMS: atom_id res chain seq x y z
N MET A 1 -1.97 -10.51 -0.47
CA MET A 1 -0.53 -10.16 -0.50
C MET A 1 -0.20 -9.03 0.46
N GLU A 2 -0.77 -7.83 0.29
CA GLU A 2 -0.52 -6.66 1.16
C GLU A 2 -0.61 -6.96 2.66
N ALA A 3 -1.72 -7.56 3.12
CA ALA A 3 -1.90 -7.96 4.52
C ALA A 3 -0.78 -8.88 5.05
N LYS A 4 -0.21 -9.76 4.21
CA LYS A 4 0.92 -10.61 4.58
C LYS A 4 2.16 -9.76 4.85
N TYR A 5 2.52 -8.83 3.96
CA TYR A 5 3.66 -7.93 4.16
C TYR A 5 3.53 -7.13 5.47
N LEU A 6 2.34 -6.55 5.71
CA LEU A 6 2.10 -5.76 6.92
C LEU A 6 2.15 -6.61 8.19
N ALA A 7 1.51 -7.79 8.21
CA ALA A 7 1.50 -8.67 9.37
C ALA A 7 2.88 -9.31 9.66
N ASP A 8 3.59 -9.74 8.61
CA ASP A 8 4.95 -10.26 8.70
C ASP A 8 5.87 -9.21 9.33
N TYR A 9 5.88 -8.00 8.77
CA TYR A 9 6.73 -6.92 9.25
C TYR A 9 6.41 -6.54 10.69
N LEU A 10 5.13 -6.27 10.97
CA LEU A 10 4.71 -5.79 12.29
C LEU A 10 5.08 -6.77 13.40
N ARG A 11 4.91 -8.08 13.15
CA ARG A 11 5.22 -9.12 14.13
C ARG A 11 6.71 -9.44 14.21
N ASN A 12 7.36 -9.69 13.08
CA ASN A 12 8.68 -10.29 13.02
C ASN A 12 9.81 -9.26 13.07
N GLU A 13 9.60 -8.09 12.48
CA GLU A 13 10.62 -7.05 12.36
C GLU A 13 10.42 -5.97 13.43
N ALA A 14 9.20 -5.44 13.55
CA ALA A 14 8.85 -4.43 14.56
C ALA A 14 8.58 -5.02 15.95
N GLY A 15 8.51 -6.36 16.08
CA GLY A 15 8.36 -7.07 17.35
C GLY A 15 7.00 -6.91 18.04
N GLN A 16 6.04 -6.24 17.41
CA GLN A 16 4.75 -5.89 18.02
C GLN A 16 3.90 -7.15 18.24
N LYS A 17 3.25 -7.23 19.40
CA LYS A 17 2.39 -8.36 19.79
C LYS A 17 0.91 -8.02 19.73
N GLN A 18 0.58 -6.73 19.74
CA GLN A 18 -0.78 -6.24 19.78
C GLN A 18 -0.98 -5.14 18.73
N ALA A 19 -2.15 -5.15 18.09
CA ALA A 19 -2.51 -4.15 17.10
C ALA A 19 -4.00 -3.78 17.16
N VAL A 20 -4.32 -2.56 16.76
CA VAL A 20 -5.68 -2.10 16.49
C VAL A 20 -5.79 -1.79 15.00
N VAL A 21 -6.87 -2.24 14.36
CA VAL A 21 -7.10 -1.98 12.94
C VAL A 21 -8.13 -0.87 12.75
N PHE A 22 -7.69 0.23 12.14
CA PHE A 22 -8.53 1.33 11.70
C PHE A 22 -8.85 1.17 10.22
N TYR A 23 -10.13 1.08 9.89
CA TYR A 23 -10.56 0.78 8.52
C TYR A 23 -11.92 1.40 8.20
N ASN A 24 -12.28 1.43 6.91
CA ASN A 24 -13.64 1.73 6.49
C ASN A 24 -14.48 0.43 6.43
N PRO A 25 -15.50 0.22 7.29
CA PRO A 25 -16.36 -0.96 7.26
C PRO A 25 -17.34 -0.97 6.08
N ASN A 26 -17.60 0.18 5.46
CA ASN A 26 -18.48 0.31 4.29
C ASN A 26 -17.76 -0.02 2.97
N SER A 27 -16.45 -0.29 3.01
CA SER A 27 -15.66 -0.65 1.84
C SER A 27 -15.31 -2.14 1.88
N PRO A 28 -15.74 -2.94 0.87
CA PRO A 28 -15.37 -4.35 0.76
C PRO A 28 -13.85 -4.56 0.67
N PHE A 29 -13.14 -3.62 0.04
CA PHE A 29 -11.68 -3.65 -0.08
C PHE A 29 -11.00 -3.60 1.29
N THR A 30 -11.35 -2.62 2.13
CA THR A 30 -10.72 -2.46 3.46
C THR A 30 -11.21 -3.52 4.44
N SER A 31 -12.45 -3.99 4.30
CA SER A 31 -13.00 -5.08 5.13
C SER A 31 -12.30 -6.41 4.87
N SER A 32 -12.08 -6.78 3.61
CA SER A 32 -11.33 -7.99 3.26
C SER A 32 -9.86 -7.88 3.64
N LEU A 33 -9.24 -6.71 3.45
CA LEU A 33 -7.85 -6.48 3.85
C LEU A 33 -7.65 -6.59 5.37
N ARG A 34 -8.58 -6.05 6.17
CA ARG A 34 -8.60 -6.23 7.63
C ARG A 34 -8.67 -7.71 8.02
N GLN A 35 -9.60 -8.47 7.43
CA GLN A 35 -9.78 -9.88 7.76
C GLN A 35 -8.53 -10.71 7.45
N GLU A 36 -7.91 -10.48 6.30
CA GLU A 36 -6.66 -11.14 5.93
C GLU A 36 -5.53 -10.74 6.88
N PHE A 37 -5.39 -9.45 7.21
CA PHE A 37 -4.39 -9.00 8.18
C PHE A 37 -4.58 -9.64 9.55
N GLU A 38 -5.80 -9.63 10.09
CA GLU A 38 -6.12 -10.24 11.39
C GLU A 38 -5.77 -11.71 11.44
N THR A 39 -6.14 -12.46 10.39
CA THR A 39 -5.81 -13.88 10.26
C THR A 39 -4.29 -14.08 10.29
N ARG A 40 -3.54 -13.36 9.44
CA ARG A 40 -2.08 -13.48 9.33
C ARG A 40 -1.35 -13.06 10.59
N PHE A 41 -1.81 -12.01 11.26
CA PHE A 41 -1.19 -11.53 12.49
C PHE A 41 -1.39 -12.52 13.63
N LYS A 42 -2.60 -13.11 13.74
CA LYS A 42 -2.91 -14.18 14.71
C LYS A 42 -2.12 -15.46 14.46
N GLU A 43 -1.97 -15.87 13.20
CA GLU A 43 -1.14 -17.03 12.81
C GLU A 43 0.32 -16.90 13.30
N LYS A 44 0.79 -15.68 13.57
CA LYS A 44 2.14 -15.40 14.08
C LYS A 44 2.19 -15.08 15.57
N GLY A 45 1.11 -15.35 16.29
CA GLY A 45 1.00 -15.10 17.73
C GLY A 45 0.77 -13.64 18.11
N GLY A 46 0.36 -12.79 17.16
CA GLY A 46 -0.12 -11.44 17.43
C GLY A 46 -1.61 -11.43 17.81
N THR A 47 -2.04 -10.40 18.52
CA THR A 47 -3.43 -10.20 18.93
C THR A 47 -3.97 -8.89 18.36
N VAL A 48 -5.16 -8.93 17.76
CA VAL A 48 -5.88 -7.72 17.37
C VAL A 48 -6.89 -7.38 18.46
N VAL A 49 -6.75 -6.19 19.05
CA VAL A 49 -7.67 -5.67 20.08
C VAL A 49 -8.61 -4.65 19.47
N ASN A 50 -9.79 -4.51 20.07
CA ASN A 50 -10.85 -3.65 19.54
C ASN A 50 -10.88 -2.32 20.29
N VAL A 51 -11.04 -1.24 19.53
CA VAL A 51 -11.39 0.09 20.04
C VAL A 51 -12.76 0.47 19.50
N LYS A 52 -13.46 1.40 20.15
CA LYS A 52 -14.78 1.86 19.67
C LYS A 52 -14.63 2.82 18.49
N GLU A 53 -13.60 3.66 18.52
CA GLU A 53 -13.35 4.67 17.48
C GLU A 53 -12.46 4.14 16.35
N PHE A 54 -12.79 2.97 15.78
CA PHE A 54 -12.00 2.33 14.71
C PHE A 54 -12.39 2.74 13.28
N ASN A 55 -13.63 3.23 13.11
CA ASN A 55 -14.24 3.43 11.79
C ASN A 55 -13.76 4.73 11.13
N LEU A 56 -12.82 4.60 10.20
CA LEU A 56 -12.25 5.74 9.47
C LEU A 56 -13.25 6.48 8.58
N SER A 57 -14.38 5.88 8.19
CA SER A 57 -15.35 6.54 7.30
C SER A 57 -16.39 7.36 8.06
N LYS A 58 -16.29 7.44 9.39
CA LYS A 58 -17.26 8.16 10.23
C LYS A 58 -17.08 9.66 10.02
N LYS A 59 -18.16 10.38 9.69
CA LYS A 59 -18.13 11.84 9.42
C LYS A 59 -17.56 12.66 10.58
N ASN A 60 -17.79 12.22 11.81
CA ASN A 60 -17.25 12.81 13.04
C ASN A 60 -16.25 11.88 13.72
N PHE A 61 -15.35 11.28 12.94
CA PHE A 61 -14.26 10.48 13.47
C PHE A 61 -13.45 11.32 14.46
N ASN A 62 -13.27 10.80 15.67
CA ASN A 62 -12.53 11.50 16.72
C ASN A 62 -11.14 10.89 16.88
N VAL A 63 -10.15 11.51 16.23
CA VAL A 63 -8.75 11.05 16.25
C VAL A 63 -8.15 10.99 17.66
N GLU A 64 -8.39 12.00 18.49
CA GLU A 64 -7.87 12.06 19.87
C GLU A 64 -8.41 10.93 20.74
N LYS A 65 -9.71 10.67 20.60
CA LYS A 65 -10.38 9.56 21.29
C LYS A 65 -9.86 8.21 20.79
N ALA A 66 -9.65 8.05 19.49
CA ALA A 66 -9.07 6.84 18.91
C ALA A 66 -7.69 6.53 19.50
N ILE A 67 -6.78 7.51 19.54
CA ILE A 67 -5.46 7.36 20.15
C ILE A 67 -5.56 7.10 21.66
N THR A 68 -6.45 7.79 22.35
CA THR A 68 -6.71 7.55 23.78
C THR A 68 -7.15 6.10 24.05
N GLU A 69 -8.06 5.55 23.24
CA GLU A 69 -8.52 4.17 23.36
C GLU A 69 -7.42 3.14 23.05
N VAL A 70 -6.50 3.47 22.13
CA VAL A 70 -5.30 2.66 21.85
C VAL A 70 -4.35 2.66 23.06
N ASN A 71 -4.09 3.82 23.65
CA ASN A 71 -3.18 3.97 24.78
C ASN A 71 -3.73 3.39 26.09
N GLN A 72 -5.04 3.17 26.18
CA GLN A 72 -5.69 2.48 27.29
C GLN A 72 -5.60 0.95 27.20
N GLN A 73 -5.14 0.39 26.08
CA GLN A 73 -4.96 -1.05 25.97
C GLN A 73 -3.81 -1.52 26.87
N ALA A 74 -3.91 -2.76 27.35
CA ALA A 74 -2.83 -3.36 28.12
C ALA A 74 -1.63 -3.63 27.19
N GLY A 75 -0.56 -2.87 27.36
CA GLY A 75 0.70 -3.02 26.63
C GLY A 75 0.79 -2.23 25.32
N GLU A 76 1.99 -2.25 24.73
CA GLU A 76 2.28 -1.58 23.47
C GLU A 76 1.37 -2.09 22.36
N THR A 77 0.65 -1.16 21.71
CA THR A 77 -0.36 -1.47 20.70
C THR A 77 -0.05 -0.69 19.43
N ALA A 78 0.20 -1.39 18.34
CA ALA A 78 0.41 -0.78 17.03
C ALA A 78 -0.91 -0.40 16.36
N LEU A 79 -0.83 0.55 15.43
CA LEU A 79 -1.96 0.95 14.59
C LEU A 79 -1.79 0.36 13.19
N VAL A 80 -2.88 -0.21 12.69
CA VAL A 80 -2.96 -0.72 11.32
C VAL A 80 -3.97 0.14 10.58
N LEU A 81 -3.48 0.97 9.64
CA LEU A 81 -4.29 1.99 8.97
C LEU A 81 -4.68 1.54 7.57
N LEU A 82 -5.97 1.24 7.37
CA LEU A 82 -6.54 0.73 6.12
C LEU A 82 -7.63 1.68 5.59
N PRO A 83 -7.29 2.89 5.10
CA PRO A 83 -8.26 3.77 4.47
C PRO A 83 -8.69 3.25 3.09
N ASP A 84 -9.88 3.66 2.65
CA ASP A 84 -10.38 3.37 1.31
C ASP A 84 -9.67 4.19 0.22
N GLY A 85 -10.03 3.93 -1.03
CA GLY A 85 -9.47 4.60 -2.21
C GLY A 85 -9.94 6.04 -2.43
N GLN A 86 -10.17 6.81 -1.35
CA GLN A 86 -10.65 8.19 -1.35
C GLN A 86 -12.09 8.35 -1.83
N VAL A 87 -12.94 7.39 -1.46
CA VAL A 87 -14.41 7.49 -1.62
C VAL A 87 -15.02 8.21 -0.42
N THR A 88 -14.35 8.16 0.72
CA THR A 88 -14.72 8.86 1.96
C THR A 88 -13.52 9.62 2.53
N ASP A 89 -13.72 10.31 3.65
CA ASP A 89 -12.64 10.99 4.39
C ASP A 89 -11.68 10.04 5.11
N SER A 90 -11.82 8.72 4.93
CA SER A 90 -10.99 7.72 5.60
C SER A 90 -9.48 7.93 5.45
N LEU A 91 -9.02 8.39 4.26
CA LEU A 91 -7.61 8.72 4.05
C LEU A 91 -7.18 9.88 4.94
N PHE A 92 -7.97 10.94 5.03
CA PHE A 92 -7.63 12.11 5.84
C PHE A 92 -7.64 11.78 7.33
N HIS A 93 -8.62 11.01 7.80
CA HIS A 93 -8.64 10.52 9.18
C HIS A 93 -7.45 9.61 9.51
N ALA A 94 -7.01 8.76 8.57
CA ALA A 94 -5.80 7.96 8.75
C ALA A 94 -4.54 8.84 8.80
N ILE A 95 -4.44 9.89 7.97
CA ILE A 95 -3.34 10.86 8.03
C ILE A 95 -3.35 11.62 9.36
N ASP A 96 -4.52 11.98 9.88
CA ASP A 96 -4.62 12.64 11.19
C ASP A 96 -4.23 11.71 12.33
N LEU A 97 -4.54 10.40 12.27
CA LEU A 97 -4.00 9.41 13.19
C LEU A 97 -2.47 9.38 13.17
N VAL A 98 -1.84 9.48 11.99
CA VAL A 98 -0.36 9.55 11.88
C VAL A 98 0.17 10.79 12.60
N LYS A 99 -0.45 11.96 12.37
CA LYS A 99 -0.04 13.22 13.03
C LYS A 99 -0.18 13.16 14.55
N VAL A 100 -1.32 12.70 15.06
CA VAL A 100 -1.60 12.66 16.50
C VAL A 100 -0.79 11.56 17.20
N ASN A 101 -0.57 10.42 16.55
CA ASN A 101 0.34 9.38 17.05
C ASN A 101 1.78 9.89 17.19
N ASN A 102 2.22 10.80 16.31
CA ASN A 102 3.50 11.50 16.39
C ASN A 102 4.74 10.59 16.63
N GLY A 103 4.70 9.34 16.16
CA GLY A 103 5.77 8.36 16.32
C GLY A 103 5.78 7.57 17.64
N ASP A 104 4.74 7.70 18.47
CA ASP A 104 4.64 7.01 19.75
C ASP A 104 4.44 5.51 19.55
N ASN A 105 3.39 5.12 18.82
CA ASN A 105 3.10 3.73 18.48
C ASN A 105 3.60 3.38 17.07
N TRP A 106 3.92 2.10 16.86
CA TRP A 106 4.17 1.57 15.51
C TRP A 106 2.94 1.71 14.63
N ILE A 107 3.14 2.20 13.40
CA ILE A 107 2.10 2.27 12.38
C ILE A 107 2.52 1.42 11.19
N VAL A 108 1.63 0.50 10.79
CA VAL A 108 1.66 -0.11 9.47
C VAL A 108 0.42 0.29 8.68
N GLY A 109 0.53 0.51 7.38
CA GLY A 109 -0.60 1.03 6.60
C GLY A 109 -0.69 0.52 5.18
N SER A 110 -1.89 0.64 4.63
CA SER A 110 -2.16 0.25 3.25
C SER A 110 -1.53 1.20 2.24
N TRP A 111 -1.37 0.74 1.00
CA TRP A 111 -0.85 1.57 -0.09
C TRP A 111 -1.72 2.79 -0.43
N SER A 112 -2.95 2.88 0.08
CA SER A 112 -3.79 4.08 -0.01
C SER A 112 -3.13 5.30 0.65
N LEU A 113 -2.28 5.09 1.67
CA LEU A 113 -1.49 6.13 2.33
C LEU A 113 -0.20 6.48 1.58
N TYR A 114 0.19 5.71 0.56
CA TYR A 114 1.34 6.02 -0.27
C TYR A 114 0.97 7.16 -1.25
N GLY A 115 1.42 8.37 -0.94
CA GLY A 115 1.28 9.50 -1.86
C GLY A 115 1.53 10.87 -1.25
N PRO A 116 1.44 11.93 -2.09
CA PRO A 116 1.75 13.30 -1.68
C PRO A 116 0.92 13.81 -0.50
N LYS A 117 -0.34 13.38 -0.37
CA LYS A 117 -1.22 13.81 0.74
C LYS A 117 -0.68 13.42 2.12
N SER A 118 -0.04 12.25 2.23
CA SER A 118 0.62 11.84 3.47
C SER A 118 1.88 12.69 3.70
N LEU A 119 2.74 12.83 2.69
CA LEU A 119 3.96 13.63 2.79
C LEU A 119 3.72 15.12 3.06
N ALA A 120 2.51 15.63 2.77
CA ALA A 120 2.09 16.99 3.10
C ALA A 120 2.04 17.29 4.61
N ILE A 121 2.20 16.28 5.48
CA ILE A 121 2.52 16.51 6.90
C ILE A 121 3.78 17.39 7.05
N ALA A 122 4.75 17.27 6.13
CA ALA A 122 5.96 18.09 6.06
C ALA A 122 6.79 18.15 7.37
N ASP A 123 6.65 17.10 8.19
CA ASP A 123 7.43 16.84 9.40
C ASP A 123 7.79 15.36 9.38
N LEU A 124 9.05 15.04 9.68
CA LEU A 124 9.52 13.66 9.74
C LEU A 124 9.00 12.93 10.98
N LYS A 125 8.80 13.65 12.10
CA LYS A 125 8.55 13.00 13.40
C LYS A 125 7.29 12.10 13.42
N PRO A 126 6.15 12.50 12.83
CA PRO A 126 4.98 11.62 12.73
C PRO A 126 5.21 10.31 11.96
N PHE A 127 6.25 10.22 11.15
CA PHE A 127 6.63 9.02 10.41
C PHE A 127 7.69 8.16 11.11
N ASP A 128 8.07 8.50 12.33
CA ASP A 128 8.84 7.60 13.17
C ASP A 128 8.01 6.34 13.44
N LYS A 129 8.62 5.16 13.30
CA LYS A 129 7.91 3.85 13.35
C LYS A 129 6.73 3.73 12.38
N PHE A 130 6.86 4.24 11.16
CA PHE A 130 5.81 4.22 10.14
C PHE A 130 6.25 3.45 8.89
N VAL A 131 5.51 2.40 8.54
CA VAL A 131 5.76 1.58 7.35
C VAL A 131 4.50 1.36 6.55
N LEU A 132 4.59 1.50 5.23
CA LEU A 132 3.49 1.21 4.31
C LEU A 132 3.83 0.07 3.38
N PHE A 133 2.81 -0.67 2.97
CA PHE A 133 2.92 -1.46 1.76
C PHE A 133 2.81 -0.56 0.52
N SER A 134 3.59 -0.85 -0.51
CA SER A 134 3.37 -0.32 -1.85
C SER A 134 3.44 -1.47 -2.86
N PRO A 135 2.54 -1.53 -3.86
CA PRO A 135 2.65 -2.52 -4.92
C PRO A 135 3.75 -2.16 -5.95
N TRP A 136 4.26 -0.93 -5.93
CA TRP A 136 5.33 -0.48 -6.82
C TRP A 136 5.96 0.83 -6.35
N LEU A 137 7.27 0.96 -6.52
CA LEU A 137 8.02 2.20 -6.29
C LEU A 137 8.97 2.44 -7.45
N GLY A 138 8.98 3.66 -8.00
CA GLY A 138 9.82 4.00 -9.15
C GLY A 138 11.31 3.77 -8.90
N LEU A 139 11.79 4.06 -7.69
CA LEU A 139 13.18 3.81 -7.26
C LEU A 139 13.61 2.34 -7.37
N SER A 140 12.65 1.42 -7.23
CA SER A 140 12.88 -0.03 -7.29
C SER A 140 12.27 -0.65 -8.56
N SER A 141 11.89 0.16 -9.55
CA SER A 141 11.31 -0.38 -10.78
C SER A 141 12.36 -1.18 -11.55
N PRO A 142 12.05 -2.42 -11.98
CA PRO A 142 12.92 -3.19 -12.86
C PRO A 142 12.98 -2.61 -14.28
N ASN A 143 12.12 -1.64 -14.62
CA ASN A 143 12.01 -1.05 -15.95
C ASN A 143 12.38 0.45 -15.89
N GLN A 144 13.67 0.74 -15.98
CA GLN A 144 14.19 2.11 -15.95
C GLN A 144 13.78 2.93 -17.18
N GLU A 145 13.53 2.28 -18.33
CA GLU A 145 13.03 2.94 -19.54
C GLU A 145 11.62 3.51 -19.30
N PHE A 146 10.75 2.76 -18.63
CA PHE A 146 9.43 3.27 -18.23
C PHE A 146 9.54 4.51 -17.33
N ILE A 147 10.48 4.50 -16.37
CA ILE A 147 10.70 5.66 -15.49
C ILE A 147 11.14 6.89 -16.30
N GLN A 148 12.09 6.71 -17.22
CA GLN A 148 12.58 7.81 -18.05
C GLN A 148 11.47 8.35 -18.96
N ASN A 149 10.78 7.46 -19.68
CA ASN A 149 9.66 7.84 -20.57
C ASN A 149 8.54 8.56 -19.80
N ALA A 150 8.23 8.12 -18.58
CA ALA A 150 7.23 8.77 -17.75
C ALA A 150 7.68 10.19 -17.33
N ARG A 151 8.96 10.37 -16.99
CA ARG A 151 9.55 11.68 -16.67
C ARG A 151 9.55 12.61 -17.87
N ASP A 152 9.93 12.12 -19.05
CA ASP A 152 9.98 12.92 -20.27
C ASP A 152 8.57 13.35 -20.72
N LEU A 153 7.57 12.48 -20.55
CA LEU A 153 6.19 12.75 -20.95
C LEU A 153 5.44 13.67 -19.98
N TRP A 154 5.61 13.46 -18.67
CA TRP A 154 4.81 14.14 -17.64
C TRP A 154 5.60 15.11 -16.76
N GLY A 155 6.91 15.23 -16.96
CA GLY A 155 7.78 16.15 -16.21
C GLY A 155 8.05 15.73 -14.77
N GLY A 156 7.76 14.48 -14.39
CA GLY A 156 7.90 14.04 -13.01
C GLY A 156 7.74 12.54 -12.78
N GLU A 157 7.83 12.14 -11.51
CA GLU A 157 7.61 10.77 -11.10
C GLU A 157 6.13 10.40 -11.11
N VAL A 158 5.86 9.11 -11.34
CA VAL A 158 4.50 8.58 -11.42
C VAL A 158 4.17 7.70 -10.22
N SER A 159 2.87 7.53 -9.99
CA SER A 159 2.37 6.70 -8.90
C SER A 159 2.39 5.21 -9.24
N ALA A 160 2.28 4.36 -8.21
CA ALA A 160 2.02 2.93 -8.40
C ALA A 160 0.75 2.66 -9.22
N ARG A 161 -0.28 3.51 -9.11
CA ARG A 161 -1.49 3.41 -9.92
C ARG A 161 -1.18 3.57 -11.41
N THR A 162 -0.35 4.55 -11.78
CA THR A 162 0.09 4.76 -13.16
C THR A 162 0.90 3.58 -13.69
N ALA A 163 1.85 3.06 -12.91
CA ALA A 163 2.67 1.91 -13.29
C ALA A 163 1.83 0.64 -13.50
N LEU A 164 0.88 0.36 -12.60
CA LEU A 164 0.00 -0.81 -12.72
C LEU A 164 -1.02 -0.66 -13.87
N THR A 165 -1.49 0.55 -14.16
CA THR A 165 -2.32 0.80 -15.35
C THR A 165 -1.51 0.64 -16.64
N TYR A 166 -0.25 1.07 -16.66
CA TYR A 166 0.66 0.82 -17.76
C TYR A 166 0.83 -0.68 -18.00
N ASP A 167 1.09 -1.47 -16.96
CA ASP A 167 1.16 -2.92 -17.05
C ASP A 167 -0.10 -3.56 -17.62
N ALA A 168 -1.27 -3.12 -17.15
CA ALA A 168 -2.55 -3.60 -17.67
C ALA A 168 -2.66 -3.33 -19.18
N ALA A 169 -2.29 -2.13 -19.64
CA ALA A 169 -2.28 -1.79 -21.06
C ALA A 169 -1.26 -2.61 -21.87
N ARG A 170 -0.08 -2.87 -21.31
CA ARG A 170 0.97 -3.72 -21.93
C ARG A 170 0.48 -5.15 -22.10
N ALA A 171 -0.17 -5.71 -21.08
CA ALA A 171 -0.73 -7.06 -21.13
C ALA A 171 -1.86 -7.16 -22.18
N HIS A 172 -2.77 -6.18 -22.21
CA HIS A 172 -3.84 -6.13 -23.22
C HIS A 172 -3.28 -6.02 -24.64
N ARG A 173 -2.31 -5.12 -24.87
CA ARG A 173 -1.68 -4.95 -26.18
C ARG A 173 -1.00 -6.25 -26.64
N GLN A 174 -0.29 -6.94 -25.74
CA GLN A 174 0.35 -8.21 -26.06
C GLN A 174 -0.67 -9.28 -26.41
N ALA A 175 -1.74 -9.42 -25.62
CA ALA A 175 -2.77 -10.41 -25.88
C ALA A 175 -3.54 -10.14 -27.19
N LEU A 176 -3.73 -8.87 -27.56
CA LEU A 176 -4.27 -8.47 -28.87
C LEU A 176 -3.34 -8.91 -30.01
N ALA A 177 -2.03 -8.68 -29.87
CA ALA A 177 -1.04 -9.03 -30.89
C ALA A 177 -0.89 -10.55 -31.11
N MET A 178 -1.31 -11.37 -30.15
CA MET A 178 -1.30 -12.83 -30.23
C MET A 178 -2.54 -13.41 -30.94
N GLN A 179 -3.46 -12.58 -31.43
CA GLN A 179 -4.72 -13.01 -32.05
C GLN A 179 -4.93 -12.36 -33.42
N ASP A 180 -5.23 -13.17 -34.44
CA ASP A 180 -5.54 -12.66 -35.78
C ASP A 180 -6.88 -11.91 -35.84
N LYS A 181 -7.87 -12.38 -35.07
CA LYS A 181 -9.21 -11.78 -34.95
C LYS A 181 -9.59 -11.68 -33.47
N PRO A 182 -9.15 -10.63 -32.76
CA PRO A 182 -9.35 -10.53 -31.33
C PRO A 182 -10.83 -10.51 -30.94
N THR A 183 -11.19 -11.30 -29.94
CA THR A 183 -12.51 -11.26 -29.30
C THR A 183 -12.36 -11.15 -27.80
N ARG A 184 -13.39 -10.70 -27.08
CA ARG A 184 -13.34 -10.64 -25.60
C ARG A 184 -13.03 -11.99 -24.96
N ILE A 185 -13.57 -13.09 -25.51
CA ILE A 185 -13.31 -14.45 -25.02
C ILE A 185 -11.87 -14.86 -25.34
N GLY A 186 -11.44 -14.66 -26.59
CA GLY A 186 -10.06 -14.94 -27.00
C GLY A 186 -9.02 -14.14 -26.20
N MET A 187 -9.31 -12.90 -25.83
CA MET A 187 -8.47 -12.10 -24.92
C MET A 187 -8.34 -12.76 -23.55
N LYS A 188 -9.44 -13.22 -22.95
CA LYS A 188 -9.42 -13.91 -21.65
C LYS A 188 -8.59 -15.20 -21.75
N GLU A 189 -8.84 -16.03 -22.76
CA GLU A 189 -8.12 -17.29 -22.96
C GLU A 189 -6.63 -17.05 -23.20
N THR A 190 -6.28 -16.06 -24.02
CA THR A 190 -4.89 -15.67 -24.29
C THR A 190 -4.18 -15.21 -23.03
N LEU A 191 -4.80 -14.33 -22.22
CA LEU A 191 -4.21 -13.86 -20.96
C LEU A 191 -4.00 -14.99 -19.94
N MET A 192 -4.86 -16.02 -19.96
CA MET A 192 -4.78 -17.19 -19.08
C MET A 192 -3.87 -18.30 -19.61
N ALA A 193 -3.35 -18.18 -20.84
CA ALA A 193 -2.49 -19.18 -21.44
C ALA A 193 -1.15 -19.26 -20.71
N SER A 194 -0.65 -20.47 -20.48
CA SER A 194 0.61 -20.69 -19.73
C SER A 194 1.85 -20.09 -20.41
N ASN A 195 1.79 -19.86 -21.71
CA ASN A 195 2.82 -19.22 -22.51
C ASN A 195 2.64 -17.69 -22.65
N PHE A 196 1.57 -17.11 -22.09
CA PHE A 196 1.39 -15.67 -22.10
C PHE A 196 2.44 -14.98 -21.23
N SER A 197 3.05 -13.93 -21.77
CA SER A 197 3.97 -13.06 -21.06
C SER A 197 3.99 -11.69 -21.71
N ALA A 198 4.01 -10.63 -20.91
CA ALA A 198 4.24 -9.26 -21.38
C ALA A 198 5.27 -8.57 -20.48
N GLU A 199 5.91 -7.52 -20.98
CA GLU A 199 6.83 -6.70 -20.18
C GLU A 199 6.21 -5.34 -19.90
N GLY A 200 6.31 -4.89 -18.65
CA GLY A 200 5.74 -3.63 -18.16
C GLY A 200 6.64 -2.87 -17.18
N ALA A 201 6.08 -1.88 -16.50
CA ALA A 201 6.72 -1.04 -15.48
C ALA A 201 7.15 -1.83 -14.24
N THR A 202 6.47 -2.94 -13.94
CA THR A 202 6.82 -3.84 -12.83
C THR A 202 7.59 -5.08 -13.29
N GLY A 203 8.08 -5.09 -14.53
CA GLY A 203 8.79 -6.22 -15.14
C GLY A 203 7.83 -7.17 -15.84
N THR A 204 8.13 -8.46 -15.78
CA THR A 204 7.35 -9.51 -16.44
C THR A 204 5.93 -9.63 -15.86
N ILE A 205 4.94 -9.69 -16.74
CA ILE A 205 3.53 -9.83 -16.44
C ILE A 205 3.08 -11.20 -16.92
N LYS A 206 2.63 -12.03 -15.98
CA LYS A 206 2.02 -13.35 -16.21
C LYS A 206 0.82 -13.52 -15.30
N PHE A 207 -0.04 -14.49 -15.61
CA PHE A 207 -1.23 -14.78 -14.83
C PHE A 207 -1.28 -16.25 -14.41
N GLU A 208 -1.83 -16.50 -13.24
CA GLU A 208 -2.20 -17.82 -12.76
C GLU A 208 -3.48 -18.32 -13.46
N PRO A 209 -3.78 -19.64 -13.45
CA PRO A 209 -5.01 -20.18 -14.04
C PRO A 209 -6.32 -19.62 -13.45
N ASN A 210 -6.27 -19.01 -12.27
CA ASN A 210 -7.41 -18.33 -11.63
C ASN A 210 -7.59 -16.87 -12.14
N GLY A 211 -6.70 -16.38 -13.01
CA GLY A 211 -6.68 -15.02 -13.55
C GLY A 211 -5.94 -13.99 -12.69
N ASN A 212 -5.41 -14.38 -11.52
CA ASN A 212 -4.58 -13.50 -10.70
C ASN A 212 -3.23 -13.28 -11.35
N ARG A 213 -2.62 -12.13 -11.06
CA ARG A 213 -1.25 -11.88 -11.47
C ARG A 213 -0.30 -12.85 -10.77
N TRP A 214 0.53 -13.53 -11.55
CA TRP A 214 1.61 -14.36 -11.02
C TRP A 214 2.70 -13.48 -10.43
N ASN A 215 3.15 -13.83 -9.21
CA ASN A 215 4.13 -13.08 -8.43
C ASN A 215 3.91 -11.54 -8.46
N PRO A 216 2.78 -11.05 -7.94
CA PRO A 216 2.46 -9.63 -8.02
C PRO A 216 3.52 -8.80 -7.26
N PRO A 217 3.91 -7.63 -7.80
CA PRO A 217 4.96 -6.81 -7.19
C PRO A 217 4.49 -6.22 -5.86
N GLY A 218 5.41 -6.09 -4.92
CA GLY A 218 5.13 -5.53 -3.60
C GLY A 218 6.41 -5.28 -2.83
N LEU A 219 6.41 -4.21 -2.05
CA LEU A 219 7.50 -3.86 -1.15
C LEU A 219 6.96 -3.07 0.05
N LEU A 220 7.77 -3.00 1.09
CA LEU A 220 7.53 -2.12 2.22
C LEU A 220 8.35 -0.84 2.06
N VAL A 221 7.72 0.28 2.37
CA VAL A 221 8.32 1.61 2.27
C VAL A 221 8.20 2.36 3.58
N GLN A 222 9.16 3.25 3.80
CA GLN A 222 9.20 4.19 4.92
C GLN A 222 9.44 5.61 4.40
N VAL A 223 9.30 6.60 5.28
CA VAL A 223 9.55 8.01 4.94
C VAL A 223 10.93 8.43 5.43
N VAL A 224 11.68 9.14 4.59
CA VAL A 224 12.99 9.70 4.92
C VAL A 224 13.08 11.18 4.53
N PRO A 225 13.98 11.97 5.15
CA PRO A 225 14.31 13.31 4.69
C PRO A 225 14.75 13.31 3.23
N CYS A 226 14.24 14.26 2.48
CA CYS A 226 14.63 14.48 1.10
C CYS A 226 14.41 15.92 0.64
N SER A 227 15.41 16.77 0.86
CA SER A 227 15.33 18.22 0.63
C SER A 227 15.07 18.63 -0.82
N ASN A 228 15.35 17.76 -1.79
CA ASN A 228 15.08 18.02 -3.21
C ASN A 228 13.61 17.71 -3.62
N ARG A 229 12.77 17.23 -2.70
CA ARG A 229 11.35 16.94 -2.93
C ARG A 229 10.46 18.05 -2.37
N HIS A 230 9.26 18.17 -2.93
CA HIS A 230 8.32 19.25 -2.62
C HIS A 230 8.03 19.44 -1.12
N TYR A 231 7.88 18.34 -0.37
CA TYR A 231 7.63 18.37 1.07
C TYR A 231 8.88 18.13 1.93
N GLY A 232 10.08 18.12 1.33
CA GLY A 232 11.30 17.78 2.05
C GLY A 232 11.37 16.32 2.52
N LEU A 233 10.49 15.45 2.03
CA LEU A 233 10.33 14.05 2.42
C LEU A 233 10.12 13.14 1.20
N ALA A 234 10.49 11.88 1.30
CA ALA A 234 10.27 10.87 0.26
C ALA A 234 9.94 9.49 0.86
N PHE A 235 9.14 8.71 0.12
CA PHE A 235 9.00 7.28 0.38
C PHE A 235 10.16 6.52 -0.27
N VAL A 236 10.79 5.63 0.49
CA VAL A 236 11.90 4.77 0.05
C VAL A 236 11.68 3.34 0.54
N PRO A 237 12.26 2.32 -0.13
CA PRO A 237 12.20 0.95 0.38
C PRO A 237 12.83 0.86 1.77
N ILE A 238 12.26 0.04 2.65
CA ILE A 238 12.88 -0.22 3.97
C ILE A 238 14.30 -0.79 3.84
N GLU A 239 14.56 -1.57 2.79
CA GLU A 239 15.85 -2.20 2.49
C GLU A 239 16.90 -1.21 1.93
N SER A 240 16.48 -0.02 1.48
CA SER A 240 17.36 1.00 0.90
C SER A 240 16.90 2.40 1.34
N PRO A 241 17.22 2.81 2.58
CA PRO A 241 16.66 3.98 3.27
C PRO A 241 17.28 5.32 2.81
N TYR A 242 17.54 5.48 1.52
CA TYR A 242 18.23 6.66 0.98
C TYR A 242 17.36 7.35 -0.05
N CYS A 243 17.20 8.66 0.11
CA CYS A 243 16.62 9.44 -0.97
C CYS A 243 17.60 9.53 -2.14
N ARG A 244 17.06 9.44 -3.36
CA ARG A 244 17.78 9.61 -4.62
C ARG A 244 17.13 10.69 -5.46
#